data_AF-A6JRT6-F1
#
_entry.id   AF-A6JRT6-F1
#
_cell.length_a   1.000
_cell.length_b   1.000
_cell.length_c   1.000
_cell.angle_alpha   90.00
_cell.angle_beta   90.00
_cell.angle_gamma   90.00
#
_symmetry.space_group_name_H-M   'P 1'
#
loop_
_entity.id
_entity.type
_entity.pdbx_description
1 polymer ?
#
loop_
_entity_poly.entity_id
_entity_poly.type
_entity_poly.pdbx_seq_one_letter_code
_entity_poly.pdbx_strand_id
1 'polypeptide(L)'
;MMKLKGVVAGARSKGEHKQKIFLTISFGGIKIFDEKTGALQHHHAVHEISYIAKDITDHRAFGYVCGKEGNHRFVAIKTAQAAEPVILDLRDLFQLIYELKQREELEKKAQKDKQCEQAVYQTILEEDVEDPVYQVISEPRQGFACSCEGSFG
;
A
#
# COMPACT_ATOMS: atom_id res chain seq x y z
N MET A 1 -21.93 -25.90 5.57
CA MET A 1 -22.85 -25.15 6.46
C MET A 1 -22.02 -24.29 7.39
N MET A 2 -21.98 -22.97 7.18
CA MET A 2 -21.26 -22.05 8.07
C MET A 2 -22.26 -21.35 9.00
N LYS A 3 -22.10 -21.58 10.31
CA LYS A 3 -22.87 -20.89 11.35
C LYS A 3 -22.19 -19.54 11.61
N LEU A 4 -22.75 -18.48 11.05
CA LEU A 4 -22.41 -17.11 11.43
C LEU A 4 -22.89 -16.89 12.87
N LYS A 5 -21.99 -16.99 13.85
CA LYS A 5 -22.24 -16.53 15.22
C LYS A 5 -22.25 -15.01 15.18
N GLY A 6 -23.41 -14.43 14.93
CA GLY A 6 -23.63 -13.00 15.08
C GLY A 6 -23.36 -12.63 16.54
N VAL A 7 -22.21 -12.02 16.80
CA VAL A 7 -21.99 -11.26 18.04
C VAL A 7 -22.83 -10.01 17.92
N VAL A 8 -24.12 -10.15 18.24
CA VAL A 8 -24.99 -9.01 18.53
C VAL A 8 -24.54 -8.52 19.90
N ALA A 9 -23.76 -7.44 19.92
CA ALA A 9 -23.54 -6.68 21.13
C ALA A 9 -24.88 -6.05 21.56
N GLY A 10 -25.72 -6.85 22.21
CA GLY A 10 -26.36 -6.58 23.50
C GLY A 10 -27.10 -5.27 23.75
N ALA A 11 -27.52 -4.48 22.75
CA ALA A 11 -28.17 -3.19 23.05
C ALA A 11 -29.71 -3.20 22.99
N ARG A 12 -30.36 -4.27 22.48
CA ARG A 12 -31.84 -4.31 22.38
C ARG A 12 -32.53 -5.04 23.53
N SER A 13 -31.85 -5.89 24.27
CA SER A 13 -32.47 -6.82 25.24
C SER A 13 -32.41 -6.38 26.70
N LYS A 14 -31.76 -5.24 27.04
CA LYS A 14 -31.59 -4.79 28.43
C LYS A 14 -32.26 -3.45 28.80
N GLY A 15 -32.95 -2.79 27.87
CA GLY A 15 -33.50 -1.44 28.13
C GLY A 15 -32.43 -0.37 28.37
N GLU A 16 -31.16 -0.67 28.09
CA GLU A 16 -30.05 0.26 28.22
C GLU A 16 -30.11 1.32 27.12
N HIS A 17 -30.01 2.59 27.53
CA HIS A 17 -29.89 3.71 26.60
C HIS A 17 -28.61 3.55 25.78
N LYS A 18 -28.73 3.77 24.47
CA LYS A 18 -27.58 3.78 23.56
C LYS A 18 -26.51 4.75 24.09
N GLN A 19 -25.27 4.31 24.13
CA GLN A 19 -24.16 5.17 24.49
C GLN A 19 -24.06 6.32 23.49
N LYS A 20 -23.93 7.54 24.01
CA LYS A 20 -23.67 8.72 23.21
C LYS A 20 -22.20 8.76 22.80
N ILE A 21 -21.95 8.82 21.50
CA ILE A 21 -20.61 8.77 20.93
C ILE A 21 -20.43 9.89 19.91
N PHE A 22 -19.19 10.35 19.77
CA PHE A 22 -18.75 11.20 18.69
C PHE A 22 -17.87 10.40 17.73
N LEU A 23 -18.14 10.52 16.43
CA LEU A 23 -17.33 9.90 15.39
C LEU A 23 -16.45 10.95 14.71
N THR A 24 -15.22 10.59 14.40
CA THR A 24 -14.30 11.41 13.62
C THR A 24 -13.72 10.58 12.49
N ILE A 25 -13.81 11.11 11.28
CA ILE A 25 -13.29 10.50 10.07
C ILE A 25 -12.01 11.24 9.70
N SER A 26 -10.95 10.49 9.43
CA SER A 26 -9.63 11.03 9.08
C SER A 26 -8.89 10.04 8.18
N PHE A 27 -7.76 10.46 7.59
CA PHE A 27 -6.87 9.53 6.85
C PHE A 27 -6.40 8.34 7.71
N GLY A 28 -6.37 8.49 9.03
CA GLY A 28 -6.09 7.40 9.97
C GLY A 28 -7.25 6.43 10.17
N GLY A 29 -8.40 6.65 9.52
CA GLY A 29 -9.61 5.85 9.62
C GLY A 29 -10.69 6.49 10.49
N ILE A 30 -11.53 5.63 11.06
CA ILE A 30 -12.67 6.02 11.89
C ILE A 30 -12.29 5.91 13.36
N LYS A 31 -12.47 7.00 14.10
CA LYS A 31 -12.30 7.06 15.55
C LYS A 31 -13.65 7.31 16.21
N ILE A 32 -13.93 6.53 17.25
CA ILE A 32 -15.12 6.65 18.08
C ILE A 32 -14.69 7.13 19.46
N PHE A 33 -15.23 8.27 19.86
CA PHE A 33 -15.03 8.89 21.16
C PHE A 33 -16.32 8.81 21.96
N ASP A 34 -16.19 8.64 23.27
CA ASP A 34 -17.32 8.76 24.17
C ASP A 34 -17.68 10.24 24.38
N GLU A 35 -18.96 10.60 24.25
CA GLU A 35 -19.41 12.00 24.36
C GLU A 35 -19.21 12.55 25.79
N LYS A 36 -19.33 11.68 26.81
CA LYS A 36 -19.25 12.12 28.21
C LYS A 36 -17.82 12.33 28.68
N THR A 37 -16.93 11.39 28.36
CA THR A 37 -15.54 11.41 28.84
C THR A 37 -14.56 12.01 27.83
N GLY A 38 -14.95 12.12 26.56
CA GLY A 38 -14.06 12.49 25.46
C GLY A 38 -12.98 11.45 25.16
N ALA A 39 -13.03 10.28 25.81
CA ALA A 39 -12.03 9.24 25.65
C ALA A 39 -12.23 8.49 24.32
N LEU A 40 -11.12 8.18 23.64
CA LEU A 40 -11.11 7.34 22.45
C LEU A 40 -11.44 5.90 22.87
N GLN A 41 -12.58 5.37 22.41
CA GLN A 41 -12.99 4.00 22.69
C GLN A 41 -12.54 3.02 21.60
N HIS A 42 -12.73 3.41 20.34
CA HIS A 42 -12.42 2.56 19.21
C HIS A 42 -11.72 3.36 18.11
N HIS A 43 -10.70 2.74 17.52
CA HIS A 43 -9.99 3.26 16.37
C HIS A 43 -9.87 2.13 15.35
N HIS A 44 -10.44 2.35 14.17
CA HIS A 44 -10.39 1.44 13.04
C HIS A 44 -9.67 2.12 11.89
N ALA A 45 -8.56 1.54 11.44
CA ALA A 45 -7.82 2.10 10.33
C ALA A 45 -8.59 1.89 9.01
N VAL A 46 -8.33 2.76 8.02
CA VAL A 46 -9.01 2.67 6.70
C VAL A 46 -8.84 1.30 6.06
N HIS A 47 -7.65 0.73 6.13
CA HIS A 47 -7.35 -0.59 5.54
C HIS A 47 -8.04 -1.77 6.23
N GLU A 48 -8.62 -1.56 7.42
CA GLU A 48 -9.37 -2.58 8.16
C GLU A 48 -10.87 -2.50 7.88
N ILE A 49 -11.34 -1.41 7.26
CA ILE A 49 -12.75 -1.21 6.93
C ILE A 49 -12.99 -1.78 5.54
N SER A 50 -13.90 -2.75 5.45
CA SER A 50 -14.16 -3.48 4.21
C SER A 50 -15.43 -3.02 3.52
N TYR A 51 -16.47 -2.69 4.29
CA TYR A 51 -17.79 -2.39 3.73
C TYR A 51 -18.52 -1.34 4.55
N ILE A 52 -19.29 -0.49 3.88
CA ILE A 52 -20.20 0.48 4.50
C ILE A 52 -21.61 0.13 4.06
N ALA A 53 -22.51 0.00 5.02
CA ALA A 53 -23.91 -0.33 4.83
C ALA A 53 -24.77 0.87 5.25
N LYS A 54 -25.62 1.35 4.34
CA LYS A 54 -26.70 2.28 4.67
C LYS A 54 -27.93 1.48 5.10
N ASP A 55 -28.60 1.91 6.16
CA ASP A 55 -29.87 1.30 6.56
C ASP A 55 -31.01 1.83 5.68
N ILE A 56 -31.76 0.93 5.05
CA ILE A 56 -32.93 1.27 4.21
C ILE A 56 -34.16 1.61 5.06
N THR A 57 -34.20 1.15 6.31
CA THR A 57 -35.33 1.35 7.22
C THR A 57 -35.19 2.63 8.06
N ASP A 58 -33.96 3.09 8.30
CA ASP A 58 -33.66 4.30 9.06
C ASP A 58 -32.56 5.12 8.36
N HIS A 59 -32.92 6.23 7.71
CA HIS A 59 -31.99 7.13 7.03
C HIS A 59 -30.95 7.79 7.97
N ARG A 60 -31.13 7.65 9.29
CA ARG A 60 -30.19 8.11 10.33
C ARG A 60 -29.38 6.96 10.91
N ALA A 61 -29.43 5.79 10.31
CA ALA A 61 -28.60 4.66 10.70
C ALA A 61 -27.71 4.25 9.53
N PHE A 62 -26.47 3.96 9.87
CA PHE A 62 -25.52 3.35 8.96
C PHE A 62 -24.64 2.41 9.76
N GLY A 63 -23.93 1.53 9.08
CA GLY A 63 -22.94 0.69 9.69
C GLY A 63 -21.76 0.47 8.79
N TYR A 64 -20.69 -0.05 9.36
CA TYR A 64 -19.54 -0.49 8.61
C TYR A 64 -19.01 -1.80 9.17
N VAL A 65 -18.39 -2.58 8.29
CA VAL A 65 -17.71 -3.82 8.64
C VAL A 65 -16.22 -3.49 8.74
N CYS A 66 -15.64 -3.80 9.90
CA CYS A 66 -14.21 -3.71 10.12
C CYS A 66 -13.65 -5.06 10.59
N GLY A 67 -12.40 -5.35 10.23
CA GLY A 67 -11.68 -6.51 10.73
C GLY A 67 -10.88 -7.24 9.66
N LYS A 68 -9.93 -8.05 10.14
CA LYS A 68 -9.09 -8.92 9.32
C LYS A 68 -9.79 -10.27 9.12
N GLU A 69 -9.26 -11.06 8.18
CA GLU A 69 -9.79 -12.38 7.83
C GLU A 69 -10.01 -13.23 9.09
N GLY A 70 -11.28 -13.58 9.36
CA GLY A 70 -11.70 -14.35 10.54
C GLY A 70 -12.17 -13.55 11.76
N ASN A 71 -12.02 -12.22 11.80
CA ASN A 71 -12.53 -11.36 12.89
C ASN A 71 -13.24 -10.12 12.35
N HIS A 72 -14.21 -10.32 11.46
CA HIS A 72 -15.07 -9.24 10.99
C HIS A 72 -16.10 -8.88 12.05
N ARG A 73 -16.17 -7.59 12.36
CA ARG A 73 -17.18 -7.00 13.25
C ARG A 73 -18.00 -6.00 12.46
N PHE A 74 -19.31 -6.02 12.70
CA PHE A 74 -20.21 -5.02 12.18
C PHE A 74 -20.49 -3.98 13.25
N VAL A 75 -20.15 -2.72 12.96
CA VAL A 75 -20.40 -1.57 13.82
C VAL A 75 -21.60 -0.83 13.27
N ALA A 76 -22.69 -0.76 14.03
CA ALA A 76 -23.90 -0.03 13.67
C ALA A 76 -23.95 1.29 14.44
N ILE A 77 -24.02 2.40 13.72
CA ILE A 77 -24.08 3.75 14.26
C ILE A 77 -25.43 4.37 13.95
N LYS A 78 -26.04 4.98 14.97
CA LYS A 78 -27.23 5.81 14.81
C LYS A 78 -26.85 7.27 15.00
N THR A 79 -27.04 8.07 13.96
CA THR A 79 -26.77 9.51 13.96
C THR A 79 -27.98 10.28 14.48
N ALA A 80 -27.75 11.48 15.00
CA ALA A 80 -28.82 12.39 15.40
C ALA A 80 -29.60 12.91 14.17
N GLN A 81 -28.86 13.24 13.12
CA GLN A 81 -29.33 13.72 11.82
C GLN A 81 -29.20 12.64 10.74
N ALA A 82 -29.35 13.00 9.47
CA ALA A 82 -29.14 12.09 8.35
C ALA A 82 -27.72 11.51 8.34
N ALA A 83 -27.60 10.20 8.08
CA ALA A 83 -26.33 9.52 7.96
C ALA A 83 -25.70 9.65 6.56
N GLU A 84 -26.50 10.08 5.56
CA GLU A 84 -26.08 10.23 4.16
C GLU A 84 -24.77 11.00 3.99
N PRO A 85 -24.57 12.20 4.60
CA PRO A 85 -23.35 12.98 4.40
C PRO A 85 -22.11 12.24 4.92
N VAL A 86 -22.25 11.58 6.08
CA VAL A 86 -21.16 10.80 6.69
C VAL A 86 -20.75 9.62 5.82
N ILE A 87 -21.72 8.96 5.18
CA ILE A 87 -21.46 7.85 4.25
C ILE A 87 -20.74 8.35 3.00
N LEU A 88 -21.13 9.51 2.48
CA LEU A 88 -20.47 10.12 1.32
C LEU A 88 -19.03 10.52 1.65
N ASP A 89 -18.80 11.17 2.79
CA ASP A 89 -17.46 11.53 3.25
C ASP A 89 -16.53 10.30 3.38
N LEU A 90 -17.06 9.19 3.89
CA LEU A 90 -16.31 7.93 3.96
C LEU A 90 -16.00 7.36 2.59
N ARG A 91 -16.95 7.40 1.65
CA ARG A 91 -16.76 6.95 0.27
C ARG A 91 -15.65 7.76 -0.40
N ASP A 92 -15.72 9.08 -0.29
CA ASP A 92 -14.78 9.99 -0.94
C ASP A 92 -13.37 9.83 -0.33
N LEU A 93 -13.28 9.65 1.00
CA LEU A 93 -12.03 9.34 1.67
C LEU A 93 -11.41 8.02 1.17
N PHE A 94 -12.20 6.96 1.05
CA PHE A 94 -11.69 5.67 0.57
C PHE A 94 -11.26 5.72 -0.89
N GLN A 95 -12.03 6.42 -1.72
CA GLN A 95 -11.68 6.65 -3.12
C GLN A 95 -10.37 7.43 -3.25
N LEU A 96 -10.21 8.52 -2.50
CA LEU A 96 -9.00 9.33 -2.50
C LEU A 96 -7.77 8.52 -2.04
N ILE A 97 -7.91 7.74 -0.97
CA ILE A 97 -6.81 6.89 -0.48
C ILE A 97 -6.43 5.83 -1.51
N TYR A 98 -7.42 5.24 -2.20
CA TYR A 98 -7.17 4.28 -3.27
C TYR A 98 -6.40 4.92 -4.42
N GLU A 99 -6.81 6.11 -4.88
CA GLU A 99 -6.13 6.85 -5.96
C GLU A 99 -4.70 7.24 -5.58
N LEU A 100 -4.47 7.70 -4.35
CA LEU A 100 -3.14 8.02 -3.84
C LEU A 100 -2.24 6.77 -3.78
N LYS A 101 -2.76 5.66 -3.25
CA LYS A 101 -2.01 4.38 -3.21
C LYS A 101 -1.66 3.89 -4.61
N GLN A 102 -2.61 3.97 -5.54
CA GLN A 102 -2.38 3.53 -6.92
C GLN A 102 -1.29 4.36 -7.60
N ARG A 103 -1.28 5.68 -7.37
CA ARG A 103 -0.23 6.57 -7.89
C ARG A 103 1.13 6.26 -7.28
N GLU A 104 1.21 6.08 -5.96
CA GLU A 104 2.47 5.72 -5.29
C GLU A 104 3.03 4.37 -5.77
N GLU A 105 2.18 3.37 -6.02
CA GLU A 105 2.63 2.07 -6.53
C GLU A 105 3.17 2.16 -7.96
N LEU A 106 2.57 2.99 -8.80
CA LEU A 106 3.05 3.27 -10.15
C LEU A 106 4.39 4.02 -10.13
N GLU A 107 4.53 5.02 -9.27
CA GLU A 107 5.78 5.76 -9.09
C GLU A 107 6.90 4.86 -8.56
N LYS A 108 6.60 3.97 -7.60
CA LYS A 108 7.57 2.98 -7.08
C LYS A 108 8.00 1.97 -8.13
N LYS A 109 7.11 1.55 -9.04
CA LYS A 109 7.50 0.70 -10.19
C LYS A 109 8.38 1.46 -11.18
N ALA A 110 7.99 2.67 -11.55
CA ALA A 110 8.78 3.50 -12.46
C ALA A 110 10.18 3.84 -11.90
N GLN A 111 10.30 4.02 -10.58
CA GLN A 111 11.58 4.27 -9.93
C GLN A 111 12.49 3.02 -9.91
N LYS A 112 11.91 1.83 -9.73
CA LYS A 112 12.65 0.56 -9.81
C LYS A 112 13.12 0.27 -11.23
N ASP A 113 12.29 0.53 -12.23
CA ASP A 113 12.65 0.29 -13.63
C ASP A 113 13.82 1.20 -14.06
N LYS A 114 13.84 2.47 -13.63
CA LYS A 114 14.96 3.39 -13.88
C LYS A 114 16.26 2.96 -13.18
N GLN A 115 16.18 2.41 -11.97
CA GLN A 115 17.36 1.88 -11.27
C GLN A 115 17.90 0.59 -11.91
N CYS A 116 17.02 -0.29 -12.38
CA CYS A 116 17.43 -1.49 -13.12
C CYS A 116 18.08 -1.12 -14.46
N GLU A 117 17.52 -0.16 -15.20
CA GLU A 117 18.08 0.29 -16.48
C GLU A 117 19.46 0.93 -16.30
N GLN A 118 19.63 1.82 -15.31
CA GLN A 118 20.94 2.41 -15.01
C GLN A 118 21.98 1.37 -14.56
N ALA A 119 21.59 0.37 -13.77
CA ALA A 119 22.51 -0.70 -13.36
C ALA A 119 22.95 -1.58 -14.54
N VAL A 120 22.06 -1.86 -15.50
CA VAL A 120 22.38 -2.62 -16.71
C VAL A 120 23.37 -1.85 -17.59
N TYR A 121 23.14 -0.56 -17.84
CA TYR A 121 24.08 0.27 -18.63
C TYR A 121 25.45 0.41 -17.96
N GLN A 122 25.51 0.55 -16.64
CA GLN A 122 26.76 0.62 -15.91
C GLN A 122 27.55 -0.70 -16.01
N THR A 123 26.87 -1.84 -15.92
CA THR A 123 27.51 -3.17 -16.03
C THR A 123 28.07 -3.40 -17.43
N ILE A 124 27.35 -3.00 -18.48
CA ILE A 124 27.80 -3.13 -19.87
C ILE A 124 29.04 -2.26 -20.14
N LEU A 125 29.08 -1.02 -19.60
CA LEU A 125 30.25 -0.14 -19.76
C LEU A 125 31.49 -0.62 -18.99
N GLU A 126 31.30 -1.38 -17.90
CA GLU A 126 32.40 -1.94 -17.12
C GLU A 126 32.99 -3.21 -17.77
N GLU A 127 32.19 -4.01 -18.49
CA GLU A 127 32.69 -5.16 -19.27
C GLU A 127 33.56 -4.76 -20.48
N ASP A 128 33.32 -3.61 -21.11
CA ASP A 128 34.09 -3.15 -22.28
C ASP A 128 35.45 -2.51 -21.93
N VAL A 129 35.77 -2.29 -20.64
CA VAL A 129 37.05 -1.70 -20.20
C VAL A 129 38.10 -2.76 -19.83
N GLU A 130 37.70 -4.02 -19.62
CA GLU A 130 38.60 -5.13 -19.27
C GLU A 130 38.92 -6.06 -20.45
N ASP A 131 38.97 -5.57 -21.69
CA ASP A 131 39.52 -6.35 -22.81
C ASP A 131 41.03 -6.06 -23.01
N PRO A 132 41.96 -6.95 -22.60
CA PRO A 132 43.40 -6.76 -22.77
C PRO A 132 43.88 -6.82 -24.23
N VAL A 133 42.98 -6.92 -25.21
CA VAL A 133 43.31 -7.08 -26.64
C VAL A 133 43.70 -5.75 -27.34
N TYR A 134 43.50 -4.58 -26.71
CA TYR A 134 43.85 -3.28 -27.31
C TYR A 134 45.22 -2.70 -26.95
N GLN A 135 46.05 -3.40 -26.17
CA GLN A 135 47.43 -2.96 -25.90
C GLN A 135 48.50 -3.56 -26.84
N VAL A 136 48.14 -4.46 -27.77
CA VAL A 136 49.12 -5.22 -28.59
C VAL A 136 49.47 -4.55 -29.94
N ILE A 137 48.92 -3.38 -30.28
CA ILE A 137 49.11 -2.77 -31.61
C ILE A 137 50.06 -1.55 -31.60
N SER A 138 50.50 -1.05 -30.42
CA SER A 138 51.30 0.18 -30.33
C SER A 138 52.80 -0.01 -30.04
N GLU A 139 53.34 -1.24 -30.00
CA GLU A 139 54.79 -1.45 -29.85
C GLU A 139 55.52 -1.50 -31.22
N PRO A 140 56.54 -0.65 -31.44
CA PRO A 140 57.33 -0.69 -32.67
C PRO A 140 58.25 -1.91 -32.64
N ARG A 141 58.05 -2.88 -33.54
CA ARG A 141 59.01 -3.96 -33.79
C ARG A 141 60.36 -3.39 -34.22
N GLN A 142 61.29 -3.26 -33.27
CA GLN A 142 62.73 -3.16 -33.57
C GLN A 142 63.37 -4.55 -33.48
N GLY A 143 63.92 -4.98 -34.61
CA GLY A 143 65.15 -5.78 -34.69
C GLY A 143 65.12 -7.19 -34.11
N PHE A 144 64.83 -8.18 -34.96
CA PHE A 144 65.51 -9.46 -34.88
C PHE A 144 66.23 -9.73 -36.20
N ALA A 145 67.54 -9.49 -36.19
CA ALA A 145 68.47 -10.00 -37.19
C ALA A 145 68.48 -11.54 -37.08
N CYS A 146 68.14 -12.22 -38.17
CA CYS A 146 68.37 -13.65 -38.29
C CYS A 146 69.50 -13.85 -39.31
N SER A 147 70.72 -13.97 -38.79
CA SER A 147 71.87 -14.45 -39.54
C SER A 147 71.72 -15.95 -39.72
N CYS A 148 71.58 -16.42 -40.97
CA CYS A 148 71.81 -17.81 -41.33
C CYS A 148 73.09 -17.87 -42.18
N GLU A 149 74.21 -18.14 -41.55
CA GLU A 149 75.41 -18.66 -42.19
C GLU A 149 75.22 -20.16 -42.50
N GLY A 150 75.80 -20.66 -43.59
CA GLY A 150 76.16 -22.08 -43.69
C GLY A 150 75.93 -22.76 -45.04
N SER A 151 76.92 -22.62 -45.92
CA SER A 151 77.19 -23.30 -47.19
C SER A 151 76.99 -24.82 -47.23
N PHE A 152 76.81 -25.36 -48.44
CA PHE A 152 77.44 -26.53 -49.08
C PHE A 152 76.55 -26.85 -50.30
N GLY A 153 76.99 -27.11 -51.53
CA GLY A 153 78.26 -27.43 -52.15
C GLY A 153 77.89 -28.08 -53.48
#